data_AF-A0A7Y6UIV2-F1
#
_entry.id   AF-A0A7Y6UIV2-F1
#
_cell.length_a   1.000
_cell.length_b   1.000
_cell.length_c   1.000
_cell.angle_alpha   90.00
_cell.angle_beta   90.00
_cell.angle_gamma   90.00
#
_symmetry.space_group_name_H-M   'P 1'
#
loop_
_entity.id
_entity.type
_entity.pdbx_description
1 polymer ?
#
loop_
_entity_poly.entity_id
_entity_poly.type
_entity_poly.pdbx_seq_one_letter_code
_entity_poly.pdbx_strand_id
1 'polypeptide(L)'
;MKPRIMVMALLTAAGAMTLAPGGVELARALWLLVGTGLVVGSANTLNMWLERDVDCLMARTKSRALPQQRLAANTALVFGALLGAAALPVLALAGIIPAALGLLALILYVGAYTPMKQRSHWAVWVGSAPGAMPALMGWTAATGHIDLPGLAVFGTLFIWQVPHTHAIGIYRNREYSAAGLKTLPNTHGLAAARFQILALLVVQVAVSLTPALLGVAGTAYLVTAAVLGALVLVQGFAGDGSTKWARNVFMTSIVYLPILFGVMIASGQA
;
A
#
# COMPACT_ATOMS: atom_id res chain seq x y z
N MET A 1 -11.30 1.38 12.87
CA MET A 1 -10.12 0.76 12.19
C MET A 1 -10.58 -0.08 10.99
N LYS A 2 -9.66 -0.40 10.06
CA LYS A 2 -9.92 -1.32 8.92
C LYS A 2 -9.10 -2.61 9.11
N PRO A 3 -9.65 -3.66 9.77
CA PRO A 3 -8.87 -4.83 10.21
C PRO A 3 -8.12 -5.55 9.08
N ARG A 4 -8.75 -5.68 7.90
CA ARG A 4 -8.12 -6.34 6.75
C ARG A 4 -6.85 -5.63 6.26
N ILE A 5 -6.86 -4.29 6.23
CA ILE A 5 -5.69 -3.50 5.81
C ILE A 5 -4.58 -3.62 6.84
N MET A 6 -4.94 -3.61 8.13
CA MET A 6 -4.00 -3.80 9.22
C MET A 6 -3.31 -5.15 9.14
N VAL A 7 -4.06 -6.24 8.96
CA VAL A 7 -3.48 -7.59 8.83
C VAL A 7 -2.52 -7.66 7.64
N MET A 8 -2.90 -7.11 6.48
CA MET A 8 -2.01 -7.09 5.31
C MET A 8 -0.71 -6.32 5.60
N ALA A 9 -0.79 -5.14 6.22
CA ALA A 9 0.40 -4.36 6.58
C ALA A 9 1.31 -5.11 7.57
N LEU A 10 0.73 -5.82 8.55
CA LEU A 10 1.48 -6.63 9.51
C LEU A 10 2.16 -7.83 8.83
N LEU A 11 1.46 -8.53 7.93
CA LEU A 11 2.03 -9.63 7.16
C LEU A 11 3.15 -9.15 6.23
N THR A 12 2.99 -7.98 5.62
CA THR A 12 4.04 -7.35 4.82
C THR A 12 5.28 -7.03 5.65
N ALA A 13 5.10 -6.44 6.85
CA ALA A 13 6.23 -6.12 7.73
C ALA A 13 6.94 -7.38 8.21
N ALA A 14 6.18 -8.39 8.66
CA ALA A 14 6.74 -9.69 9.07
C ALA A 14 7.50 -10.37 7.93
N GLY A 15 6.87 -10.48 6.75
CA GLY A 15 7.46 -11.12 5.59
C GLY A 15 8.75 -10.44 5.13
N ALA A 16 8.77 -9.10 5.08
CA ALA A 16 9.97 -8.37 4.72
C ALA A 16 11.08 -8.51 5.76
N MET A 17 10.74 -8.61 7.05
CA MET A 17 11.71 -8.87 8.12
C MET A 17 12.34 -10.27 7.99
N THR A 18 11.58 -11.28 7.56
CA THR A 18 12.12 -12.64 7.32
C THR A 18 12.94 -12.78 6.05
N LEU A 19 12.78 -11.87 5.09
CA LEU A 19 13.55 -11.83 3.85
C LEU A 19 14.90 -11.11 4.02
N ALA A 20 15.02 -10.32 5.09
CA ALA A 20 16.20 -9.54 5.34
C ALA A 20 17.34 -10.43 5.85
N PRO A 21 18.60 -10.15 5.46
CA PRO A 21 19.74 -10.88 5.97
C PRO A 21 19.92 -10.60 7.47
N GLY A 22 20.26 -11.65 8.21
CA GLY A 22 20.40 -11.59 9.67
C GLY A 22 19.16 -12.14 10.39
N GLY A 23 19.40 -12.76 11.54
CA GLY A 23 18.34 -13.43 12.29
C GLY A 23 17.24 -12.48 12.78
N VAL A 24 16.02 -13.00 12.89
CA VAL A 24 14.88 -12.28 13.45
C VAL A 24 14.85 -12.45 14.97
N GLU A 25 15.20 -11.41 15.72
CA GLU A 25 14.98 -11.37 17.16
C GLU A 25 13.48 -11.27 17.45
N LEU A 26 12.91 -12.23 18.18
CA LEU A 26 11.48 -12.30 18.45
C LEU A 26 10.95 -11.03 19.14
N ALA A 27 11.69 -10.48 20.11
CA ALA A 27 11.29 -9.24 20.79
C ALA A 27 11.17 -8.08 19.80
N ARG A 28 12.15 -7.93 18.90
CA ARG A 28 12.17 -6.90 17.87
C ARG A 28 11.00 -7.06 16.89
N ALA A 29 10.71 -8.29 16.47
CA ALA A 29 9.57 -8.59 15.61
C ALA A 29 8.24 -8.22 16.28
N LEU A 30 8.06 -8.53 17.57
CA LEU A 30 6.86 -8.16 18.32
C LEU A 30 6.69 -6.64 18.40
N TRP A 31 7.75 -5.90 18.72
CA TRP A 31 7.69 -4.43 18.76
C TRP A 31 7.38 -3.82 17.41
N LEU A 32 7.98 -4.35 16.34
CA LEU A 32 7.69 -3.93 14.97
C LEU A 32 6.21 -4.12 14.64
N LEU A 33 5.65 -5.29 14.94
CA LEU A 33 4.25 -5.61 14.61
C LEU A 33 3.26 -4.79 15.43
N VAL A 34 3.48 -4.65 16.74
CA VAL A 34 2.63 -3.82 17.60
C VAL A 34 2.70 -2.36 17.13
N GLY A 35 3.91 -1.83 16.93
CA GLY A 35 4.13 -0.46 16.48
C GLY A 35 3.51 -0.19 15.10
N THR A 36 3.69 -1.09 14.13
CA THR A 36 3.06 -1.01 12.80
C THR A 36 1.54 -1.01 12.92
N GLY A 37 0.99 -1.87 13.79
CA GLY A 37 -0.44 -1.92 14.06
C GLY A 37 -0.99 -0.59 14.61
N LEU A 38 -0.25 0.04 15.53
CA LEU A 38 -0.60 1.35 16.08
C LEU A 38 -0.53 2.46 15.01
N VAL A 39 0.52 2.50 14.18
CA VAL A 39 0.64 3.46 13.06
C VAL A 39 -0.52 3.30 12.08
N VAL A 40 -0.80 2.08 11.62
CA VAL A 40 -1.89 1.79 10.67
C VAL A 40 -3.25 2.09 11.30
N GLY A 41 -3.40 1.83 12.60
CA GLY A 41 -4.57 2.18 13.39
C GLY A 41 -4.83 3.68 13.44
N SER A 42 -3.80 4.45 13.79
CA SER A 42 -3.80 5.91 13.81
C SER A 42 -4.14 6.46 12.43
N ALA A 43 -3.40 6.05 11.40
CA ALA A 43 -3.58 6.50 10.01
C ALA A 43 -5.00 6.27 9.49
N ASN A 44 -5.57 5.08 9.73
CA ASN A 44 -6.94 4.77 9.32
C ASN A 44 -7.99 5.59 10.08
N THR A 45 -7.76 5.84 11.38
CA THR A 45 -8.69 6.60 12.22
C THR A 45 -8.69 8.07 11.81
N LEU A 46 -7.51 8.67 11.67
CA LEU A 46 -7.35 10.06 11.24
C LEU A 46 -7.80 10.28 9.80
N ASN A 47 -7.59 9.30 8.91
CA ASN A 47 -8.14 9.33 7.56
C ASN A 47 -9.68 9.37 7.56
N MET A 48 -10.35 8.53 8.37
CA MET A 48 -11.81 8.58 8.51
C MET A 48 -12.29 9.90 9.12
N TRP A 49 -11.52 10.48 10.05
CA TRP A 49 -11.83 11.78 10.64
C TRP A 49 -11.74 12.92 9.63
N LEU A 50 -10.70 12.93 8.78
CA LEU A 50 -10.54 13.91 7.71
C LEU A 50 -11.58 13.76 6.60
N GLU A 51 -11.93 12.52 6.23
CA GLU A 51 -12.85 12.24 5.13
C GLU A 51 -14.32 12.17 5.54
N ARG A 52 -14.67 12.47 6.79
CA ARG A 52 -16.03 12.27 7.34
C ARG A 52 -17.14 12.88 6.48
N ASP A 53 -16.90 14.07 5.91
CA ASP A 53 -17.89 14.79 5.10
C ASP A 53 -17.97 14.21 3.68
N VAL A 54 -16.83 13.82 3.11
CA VAL A 54 -16.73 13.17 1.79
C VAL A 54 -17.34 11.79 1.81
N ASP A 55 -17.15 11.06 2.91
CA ASP A 55 -17.68 9.72 3.10
C ASP A 55 -19.22 9.69 3.10
N CYS A 56 -19.89 10.79 3.46
CA CYS A 56 -21.35 10.92 3.34
C CYS A 56 -21.84 10.79 1.89
N LEU A 57 -21.01 11.12 0.90
CA LEU A 57 -21.36 11.16 -0.52
C LEU A 57 -21.13 9.83 -1.25
N MET A 58 -20.46 8.85 -0.61
CA MET A 58 -20.10 7.59 -1.24
C MET A 58 -20.89 6.41 -0.66
N ALA A 59 -21.49 5.59 -1.54
CA ALA A 59 -22.35 4.47 -1.14
C ALA A 59 -21.61 3.47 -0.23
N ARG A 60 -20.31 3.27 -0.46
CA ARG A 60 -19.46 2.37 0.31
C ARG A 60 -19.16 2.86 1.73
N THR A 61 -19.12 4.18 1.96
CA THR A 61 -18.56 4.75 3.19
C THR A 61 -19.54 5.58 4.00
N LYS A 62 -20.70 5.93 3.44
CA LYS A 62 -21.81 6.60 4.16
C LYS A 62 -22.32 5.85 5.39
N SER A 63 -22.04 4.55 5.50
CA SER A 63 -22.41 3.71 6.65
C SER A 63 -21.37 3.67 7.77
N ARG A 64 -20.23 4.37 7.62
CA ARG A 64 -19.19 4.44 8.67
C ARG A 64 -19.69 5.23 9.88
N ALA A 65 -19.01 5.04 11.02
CA ALA A 65 -19.42 5.62 12.31
C ALA A 65 -19.46 7.17 12.29
N LEU A 66 -18.48 7.82 11.66
CA LEU A 66 -18.39 9.28 11.63
C LEU A 66 -19.43 9.95 10.70
N PRO A 67 -19.63 9.50 9.44
CA PRO A 67 -20.74 9.98 8.59
C PRO A 67 -22.12 9.83 9.22
N GLN A 68 -22.35 8.73 9.96
CA GLN A 68 -23.62 8.48 10.66
C GLN A 68 -23.70 9.14 12.04
N GLN A 69 -22.69 9.91 12.44
CA GLN A 69 -22.61 10.57 13.76
C GLN A 69 -22.76 9.61 14.95
N ARG A 70 -22.48 8.31 14.78
CA ARG A 70 -22.47 7.30 15.86
C ARG A 70 -21.27 7.44 16.80
N LEU A 71 -20.26 8.22 16.40
CA LEU A 71 -19.08 8.55 17.17
C LEU A 71 -18.78 10.04 16.99
N ALA A 72 -18.47 10.75 18.06
CA ALA A 72 -18.07 12.15 17.97
C ALA A 72 -16.74 12.30 17.22
N ALA A 73 -16.65 13.28 16.32
CA ALA A 73 -15.46 13.51 15.51
C ALA A 73 -14.22 13.79 16.38
N ASN A 74 -14.37 14.57 17.46
CA ASN A 74 -13.28 14.87 18.38
C ASN A 74 -12.74 13.61 19.08
N THR A 75 -13.61 12.66 19.43
CA THR A 75 -13.18 11.37 20.00
C THR A 75 -12.32 10.59 19.02
N ALA A 76 -12.70 10.54 17.74
CA ALA A 76 -11.89 9.88 16.72
C ALA A 76 -10.54 10.58 16.49
N LEU A 77 -10.52 11.92 16.51
CA LEU A 77 -9.28 12.70 16.39
C LEU A 77 -8.31 12.40 17.54
N VAL A 78 -8.78 12.51 18.78
CA VAL A 78 -7.97 12.27 19.98
C VAL A 78 -7.48 10.82 20.01
N PHE A 79 -8.36 9.86 19.74
CA PHE A 79 -7.98 8.44 19.69
C PHE A 79 -6.91 8.17 18.62
N GLY A 80 -7.09 8.70 17.40
CA GLY A 80 -6.12 8.57 16.33
C GLY A 80 -4.77 9.21 16.66
N ALA A 81 -4.77 10.39 17.29
CA ALA A 81 -3.56 11.08 17.70
C ALA A 81 -2.81 10.32 18.80
N LEU A 82 -3.53 9.81 19.82
CA LEU A 82 -2.95 9.00 20.90
C LEU A 82 -2.33 7.71 20.37
N LEU A 83 -3.00 7.02 19.43
CA LEU A 83 -2.42 5.84 18.77
C LEU A 83 -1.11 6.18 18.06
N GLY A 84 -1.06 7.31 17.34
CA GLY A 84 0.14 7.76 16.63
C GLY A 84 1.28 8.10 17.60
N ALA A 85 0.98 8.81 18.67
CA ALA A 85 1.94 9.16 19.72
C ALA A 85 2.50 7.93 20.43
N ALA A 86 1.67 6.91 20.68
CA ALA A 86 2.10 5.65 21.27
C ALA A 86 2.89 4.77 20.28
N ALA A 87 2.62 4.86 18.98
CA ALA A 87 3.27 4.03 17.97
C ALA A 87 4.79 4.29 17.85
N LEU A 88 5.23 5.54 17.96
CA LEU A 88 6.62 5.92 17.78
C LEU A 88 7.58 5.31 18.81
N PRO A 89 7.36 5.44 20.14
CA PRO A 89 8.25 4.81 21.11
C PRO A 89 8.23 3.29 20.98
N VAL A 90 7.08 2.68 20.65
CA VAL A 90 6.99 1.23 20.40
C VAL A 90 7.81 0.81 19.18
N LEU A 91 7.74 1.55 18.07
CA LEU A 91 8.57 1.27 16.90
C LEU A 91 10.05 1.53 17.17
N ALA A 92 10.40 2.48 18.03
CA ALA A 92 11.79 2.74 18.39
C ALA A 92 12.44 1.54 19.10
N LEU A 93 11.65 0.73 19.81
CA LEU A 93 12.10 -0.56 20.36
C LEU A 93 12.41 -1.60 19.27
N ALA A 94 11.84 -1.46 18.07
CA ALA A 94 12.19 -2.26 16.90
C ALA A 94 13.38 -1.68 16.10
N GLY A 95 13.70 -0.40 16.33
CA GLY A 95 14.80 0.32 15.70
C GLY A 95 14.42 1.77 15.35
N ILE A 96 15.42 2.65 15.30
CA ILE A 96 15.21 4.07 14.98
C ILE A 96 14.73 4.27 13.54
N ILE A 97 15.26 3.49 12.58
CA ILE A 97 14.84 3.58 11.17
C ILE A 97 13.39 3.14 10.97
N PRO A 98 12.94 1.96 11.48
CA PRO A 98 11.52 1.61 11.46
C PRO A 98 10.60 2.67 12.06
N ALA A 99 11.00 3.30 13.18
CA ALA A 99 10.24 4.38 13.82
C ALA A 99 10.13 5.62 12.92
N ALA A 100 11.24 6.05 12.31
CA ALA A 100 11.26 7.18 11.38
C ALA A 100 10.41 6.90 10.13
N LEU A 101 10.50 5.69 9.57
CA LEU A 101 9.69 5.25 8.43
C LEU A 101 8.19 5.19 8.79
N GLY A 102 7.84 4.69 9.98
CA GLY A 102 6.47 4.67 10.48
C GLY A 102 5.89 6.06 10.66
N LEU A 103 6.68 7.00 11.21
CA LEU A 103 6.30 8.41 11.31
C LEU A 103 6.08 9.03 9.94
N LEU A 104 7.02 8.82 9.01
CA LEU A 104 6.93 9.31 7.64
C LEU A 104 5.68 8.75 6.95
N ALA A 105 5.37 7.46 7.10
CA ALA A 105 4.16 6.86 6.57
C ALA A 105 2.89 7.50 7.14
N LEU A 106 2.85 7.78 8.45
CA LEU A 106 1.71 8.43 9.08
C LEU A 106 1.49 9.85 8.52
N ILE A 107 2.56 10.63 8.42
CA ILE A 107 2.54 11.99 7.87
C ILE A 107 2.12 11.97 6.39
N LEU A 108 2.72 11.09 5.58
CA LEU A 108 2.38 10.98 4.17
C LEU A 108 0.93 10.55 3.97
N TYR A 109 0.41 9.61 4.77
CA TYR A 109 -0.95 9.12 4.62
C TYR A 109 -2.01 10.16 5.05
N VAL A 110 -1.83 10.75 6.22
CA VAL A 110 -2.82 11.65 6.84
C VAL A 110 -2.63 13.09 6.36
N GLY A 111 -1.39 13.59 6.41
CA GLY A 111 -1.06 14.98 6.11
C GLY A 111 -0.97 15.30 4.61
N ALA A 112 -0.57 14.34 3.77
CA ALA A 112 -0.43 14.56 2.34
C ALA A 112 -1.50 13.84 1.51
N TYR A 113 -1.48 12.50 1.48
CA TYR A 113 -2.36 11.67 0.65
C TYR A 113 -3.85 11.97 0.87
N THR A 114 -4.29 11.98 2.13
CA THR A 114 -5.72 12.15 2.46
C THR A 114 -6.30 13.45 1.89
N PRO A 115 -5.75 14.65 2.17
CA PRO A 115 -6.25 15.89 1.58
C PRO A 115 -5.97 16.00 0.07
N MET A 116 -4.89 15.40 -0.44
CA MET A 116 -4.57 15.44 -1.87
C MET A 116 -5.61 14.74 -2.74
N LYS A 117 -6.36 13.76 -2.22
CA LYS A 117 -7.40 13.04 -2.98
C LYS A 117 -8.46 13.95 -3.62
N GLN A 118 -8.75 15.10 -3.02
CA GLN A 118 -9.69 16.09 -3.57
C GLN A 118 -9.02 17.18 -4.40
N ARG A 119 -7.69 17.24 -4.42
CA ARG A 119 -6.91 18.31 -5.07
C ARG A 119 -6.18 17.83 -6.32
N SER A 120 -5.70 16.59 -6.35
CA SER A 120 -4.86 16.10 -7.44
C SER A 120 -4.91 14.58 -7.61
N HIS A 121 -4.82 14.11 -8.86
CA HIS A 121 -4.65 12.69 -9.18
C HIS A 121 -3.30 12.12 -8.69
N TRP A 122 -2.32 12.98 -8.40
CA TRP A 122 -1.03 12.60 -7.82
C TRP A 122 -1.16 11.99 -6.42
N ALA A 123 -2.32 12.12 -5.77
CA ALA A 123 -2.62 11.44 -4.52
C ALA A 123 -2.34 9.93 -4.59
N VAL A 124 -2.56 9.27 -5.74
CA VAL A 124 -2.27 7.82 -5.86
C VAL A 124 -0.80 7.52 -5.55
N TRP A 125 0.13 8.29 -6.10
CA TRP A 125 1.57 8.11 -5.88
C TRP A 125 1.98 8.36 -4.43
N VAL A 126 1.49 9.45 -3.84
CA VAL A 126 1.75 9.77 -2.43
C VAL A 126 1.14 8.73 -1.50
N GLY A 127 -0.03 8.19 -1.84
CA GLY A 127 -0.71 7.14 -1.08
C GLY A 127 -0.04 5.76 -1.19
N SER A 128 0.65 5.47 -2.29
CA SER A 128 1.38 4.21 -2.47
C SER A 128 2.58 4.09 -1.52
N ALA A 129 3.23 5.21 -1.18
CA ALA A 129 4.39 5.23 -0.29
C ALA A 129 4.09 4.68 1.12
N PRO A 130 3.12 5.21 1.89
CA PRO A 130 2.75 4.66 3.18
C PRO A 130 2.17 3.23 3.08
N GLY A 131 1.56 2.86 1.94
CA GLY A 131 1.08 1.50 1.71
C GLY A 131 2.20 0.47 1.57
N ALA A 132 3.37 0.87 1.05
CA ALA A 132 4.54 0.00 0.90
C ALA A 132 5.52 0.09 2.09
N MET A 133 5.42 1.13 2.91
CA MET A 133 6.33 1.38 4.04
C MET A 133 6.48 0.20 5.02
N PRO A 134 5.44 -0.59 5.34
CA PRO A 134 5.60 -1.75 6.22
C PRO A 134 6.69 -2.73 5.74
N ALA A 135 6.88 -2.88 4.43
CA ALA A 135 7.95 -3.74 3.90
C ALA A 135 9.34 -3.19 4.26
N LEU A 136 9.56 -1.89 4.05
CA LEU A 136 10.84 -1.25 4.37
C LEU A 136 11.08 -1.18 5.88
N MET A 137 10.02 -0.99 6.67
CA MET A 137 10.10 -1.07 8.14
C MET A 137 10.50 -2.47 8.60
N GLY A 138 9.94 -3.53 8.01
CA GLY A 138 10.32 -4.91 8.30
C GLY A 138 11.78 -5.19 7.97
N TRP A 139 12.20 -4.80 6.77
CA TRP A 139 13.58 -4.95 6.33
C TRP A 139 14.57 -4.25 7.26
N THR A 140 14.35 -2.96 7.53
CA THR A 140 15.24 -2.13 8.35
C THR A 140 15.21 -2.50 9.83
N ALA A 141 14.16 -3.17 10.32
CA ALA A 141 14.15 -3.72 11.66
C ALA A 141 15.17 -4.87 11.80
N ALA A 142 15.29 -5.72 10.78
CA ALA A 142 16.28 -6.80 10.76
C ALA A 142 17.71 -6.29 10.48
N THR A 143 17.88 -5.44 9.46
CA THR A 143 19.22 -5.02 9.00
C THR A 143 19.79 -3.79 9.69
N GLY A 144 18.94 -2.95 10.29
CA GLY A 144 19.33 -1.67 10.89
C GLY A 144 19.71 -0.57 9.89
N HIS A 145 19.53 -0.76 8.58
CA HIS A 145 19.87 0.23 7.54
C HIS A 145 18.99 0.09 6.29
N ILE A 146 18.95 1.14 5.47
CA ILE A 146 18.26 1.14 4.17
C ILE A 146 19.29 0.79 3.09
N ASP A 147 19.00 -0.24 2.30
CA ASP A 147 19.83 -0.74 1.20
C ASP A 147 18.99 -1.03 -0.06
N LEU A 148 19.65 -1.39 -1.15
CA LEU A 148 18.98 -1.71 -2.42
C LEU A 148 18.04 -2.91 -2.32
N PRO A 149 18.42 -4.04 -1.70
CA PRO A 149 17.51 -5.16 -1.42
C PRO A 149 16.18 -4.76 -0.74
N GLY A 150 16.23 -4.00 0.35
CA GLY A 150 15.03 -3.54 1.05
C GLY A 150 14.18 -2.59 0.20
N LEU A 151 14.83 -1.73 -0.57
CA LEU A 151 14.16 -0.84 -1.53
C LEU A 151 13.52 -1.60 -2.70
N ALA A 152 14.04 -2.75 -3.11
CA ALA A 152 13.44 -3.59 -4.15
C ALA A 152 12.13 -4.24 -3.67
N VAL A 153 12.10 -4.74 -2.42
CA VAL A 153 10.86 -5.24 -1.80
C VAL A 153 9.84 -4.11 -1.67
N PHE A 154 10.25 -2.96 -1.12
CA PHE A 154 9.40 -1.76 -1.05
C PHE A 154 8.88 -1.35 -2.42
N GLY A 155 9.75 -1.27 -3.43
CA GLY A 155 9.43 -0.85 -4.79
C GLY A 155 8.40 -1.74 -5.46
N THR A 156 8.47 -3.06 -5.22
CA THR A 156 7.50 -4.03 -5.72
C THR A 156 6.09 -3.74 -5.21
N LEU A 157 5.93 -3.46 -3.91
CA LEU A 157 4.64 -3.08 -3.32
C LEU A 157 4.21 -1.66 -3.72
N PHE A 158 5.15 -0.73 -3.81
CA PHE A 158 4.89 0.68 -4.14
C PHE A 158 4.33 0.81 -5.55
N ILE A 159 5.03 0.24 -6.54
CA ILE A 159 4.63 0.34 -7.94
C ILE A 159 3.34 -0.42 -8.18
N TRP A 160 3.16 -1.62 -7.60
CA TRP A 160 1.95 -2.42 -7.78
C TRP A 160 0.65 -1.67 -7.42
N GLN A 161 0.69 -0.81 -6.39
CA GLN A 161 -0.50 -0.08 -5.93
C GLN A 161 -1.02 0.93 -6.97
N VAL A 162 -0.15 1.45 -7.84
CA VAL A 162 -0.50 2.54 -8.76
C VAL A 162 -1.42 2.08 -9.90
N PRO A 163 -1.07 1.09 -10.75
CA PRO A 163 -1.97 0.57 -11.78
C PRO A 163 -3.21 -0.07 -11.17
N HIS A 164 -3.08 -0.73 -10.01
CA HIS A 164 -4.21 -1.25 -9.23
C HIS A 164 -5.22 -0.15 -8.89
N THR A 165 -4.74 0.99 -8.37
CA THR A 165 -5.61 2.10 -7.96
C THR A 165 -6.17 2.87 -9.15
N HIS A 166 -5.40 3.03 -10.23
CA HIS A 166 -5.91 3.62 -11.47
C HIS A 166 -7.02 2.78 -12.09
N ALA A 167 -6.90 1.45 -12.06
CA ALA A 167 -7.95 0.54 -12.51
C ALA A 167 -9.25 0.74 -11.70
N ILE A 168 -9.16 0.88 -10.36
CA ILE A 168 -10.31 1.27 -9.52
C ILE A 168 -10.88 2.61 -9.96
N GLY A 169 -10.03 3.60 -10.21
CA GLY A 169 -10.42 4.92 -10.67
C GLY A 169 -11.27 4.89 -11.94
N ILE A 170 -10.98 3.98 -12.88
CA ILE A 170 -11.74 3.84 -14.13
C ILE A 170 -13.13 3.29 -13.84
N TYR A 171 -13.24 2.12 -13.19
CA TYR A 171 -14.54 1.48 -13.03
C TYR A 171 -15.42 2.14 -11.94
N ARG A 172 -14.84 2.96 -11.06
CA ARG A 172 -15.56 3.80 -10.08
C ARG A 172 -15.60 5.29 -10.44
N ASN A 173 -15.28 5.65 -11.68
CA ASN A 173 -15.11 7.06 -12.06
C ASN A 173 -16.32 7.92 -11.67
N ARG A 174 -17.55 7.45 -11.95
CA ARG A 174 -18.79 8.18 -11.61
C ARG A 174 -18.95 8.45 -10.11
N GLU A 175 -18.73 7.45 -9.26
CA GLU A 175 -18.84 7.58 -7.80
C GLU A 175 -17.78 8.56 -7.26
N TYR A 176 -16.54 8.45 -7.77
CA TYR A 176 -15.44 9.32 -7.34
C TYR A 176 -15.62 10.77 -7.81
N SER A 177 -16.08 10.99 -9.03
CA SER A 177 -16.42 12.32 -9.53
C SER A 177 -17.53 12.96 -8.70
N ALA A 178 -18.59 12.21 -8.36
CA ALA A 178 -19.70 12.71 -7.55
C ALA A 178 -19.26 13.10 -6.12
N ALA A 179 -18.28 12.41 -5.55
CA ALA A 179 -17.70 12.73 -4.25
C ALA A 179 -16.58 13.80 -4.30
N GLY A 180 -16.34 14.42 -5.45
CA GLY A 180 -15.32 15.46 -5.63
C GLY A 180 -13.87 14.95 -5.63
N LEU A 181 -13.65 13.64 -5.76
CA LEU A 181 -12.31 13.05 -5.80
C LEU A 181 -11.66 13.27 -7.17
N LYS A 182 -10.38 13.66 -7.16
CA LYS A 182 -9.57 13.87 -8.36
C LYS A 182 -8.79 12.60 -8.67
N THR A 183 -9.32 11.79 -9.57
CA THR A 183 -8.62 10.61 -10.10
C THR A 183 -8.09 10.89 -11.51
N LEU A 184 -7.12 10.11 -11.96
CA LEU A 184 -6.57 10.20 -13.31
C LEU A 184 -7.65 10.13 -14.41
N PRO A 185 -8.60 9.16 -14.41
CA PRO A 185 -9.65 9.14 -15.43
C PRO A 185 -10.63 10.31 -15.35
N ASN A 186 -10.88 10.87 -14.16
CA ASN A 186 -11.74 12.05 -14.00
C ASN A 186 -11.08 13.33 -14.54
N THR A 187 -9.76 13.46 -14.33
CA THR A 187 -9.03 14.70 -14.65
C THR A 187 -8.41 14.72 -16.05
N HIS A 188 -7.97 13.57 -16.56
CA HIS A 188 -7.22 13.43 -17.81
C HIS A 188 -7.87 12.46 -18.81
N GLY A 189 -9.02 11.89 -18.46
CA GLY A 189 -9.78 10.98 -19.32
C GLY A 189 -9.32 9.52 -19.28
N LEU A 190 -10.15 8.65 -19.86
CA LEU A 190 -9.95 7.20 -19.85
C LEU A 190 -8.72 6.75 -20.66
N ALA A 191 -8.41 7.43 -21.76
CA ALA A 191 -7.27 7.11 -22.60
C ALA A 191 -5.94 7.32 -21.86
N ALA A 192 -5.79 8.46 -21.16
CA ALA A 192 -4.62 8.73 -20.33
C ALA A 192 -4.49 7.73 -19.18
N ALA A 193 -5.61 7.38 -18.53
CA ALA A 193 -5.63 6.38 -17.47
C ALA A 193 -5.21 4.99 -17.97
N ARG A 194 -5.71 4.56 -19.13
CA ARG A 194 -5.31 3.30 -19.78
C ARG A 194 -3.81 3.31 -20.09
N PHE A 195 -3.30 4.38 -20.70
CA PHE A 195 -1.89 4.49 -21.04
C PHE A 195 -0.99 4.37 -19.80
N GLN A 196 -1.29 5.11 -18.73
CA GLN A 196 -0.51 5.02 -17.49
C GLN A 196 -0.60 3.63 -16.85
N ILE A 197 -1.77 2.99 -16.85
CA ILE A 197 -1.88 1.61 -16.37
C ILE A 197 -0.93 0.70 -17.16
N LEU A 198 -0.98 0.71 -18.50
CA LEU A 198 -0.13 -0.16 -19.32
C LEU A 198 1.37 0.10 -19.12
N ALA A 199 1.78 1.37 -19.10
CA ALA A 199 3.16 1.74 -18.83
C ALA A 199 3.61 1.25 -17.44
N LEU A 200 2.77 1.42 -16.43
CA LEU A 200 3.08 0.98 -15.06
C LEU A 200 3.02 -0.53 -14.88
N LEU A 201 2.26 -1.27 -15.69
CA LEU A 201 2.34 -2.74 -15.69
C LEU A 201 3.72 -3.20 -16.19
N VAL A 202 4.28 -2.56 -17.22
CA VAL A 202 5.66 -2.85 -17.69
C VAL A 202 6.68 -2.55 -16.58
N VAL A 203 6.57 -1.38 -15.94
CA VAL A 203 7.44 -1.00 -14.82
C VAL A 203 7.26 -1.96 -13.64
N GLN A 204 6.03 -2.36 -13.31
CA GLN A 204 5.74 -3.31 -12.24
C GLN A 204 6.43 -4.65 -12.49
N VAL A 205 6.38 -5.17 -13.72
CA VAL A 205 7.09 -6.41 -14.06
C VAL A 205 8.59 -6.24 -13.87
N ALA A 206 9.19 -5.18 -14.44
CA ALA A 206 10.62 -4.91 -14.30
C ALA A 206 11.05 -4.82 -12.81
N VAL A 207 10.30 -4.06 -12.01
CA VAL A 207 10.56 -3.90 -10.57
C VAL A 207 10.37 -5.21 -9.81
N SER A 208 9.35 -6.02 -10.16
CA SER A 208 9.10 -7.31 -9.51
C SER A 208 10.22 -8.33 -9.72
N LEU A 209 11.06 -8.18 -10.75
CA LEU A 209 12.21 -9.06 -10.98
C LEU A 209 13.41 -8.67 -10.10
N THR A 210 13.49 -7.41 -9.65
CA THR A 210 14.66 -6.89 -8.91
C THR A 210 14.96 -7.60 -7.60
N PRO A 211 14.00 -8.09 -6.78
CA PRO A 211 14.32 -8.86 -5.59
C PRO A 211 15.13 -10.13 -5.89
N ALA A 212 14.85 -10.81 -7.01
CA ALA A 212 15.64 -11.99 -7.41
C ALA A 212 17.04 -11.61 -7.87
N LEU A 213 17.15 -10.54 -8.67
CA LEU A 213 18.42 -10.07 -9.21
C LEU A 213 19.37 -9.56 -8.11
N LEU A 214 18.81 -9.10 -6.99
CA LEU A 214 19.56 -8.63 -5.81
C LEU A 214 19.77 -9.73 -4.76
N GLY A 215 19.38 -10.99 -5.05
CA GLY A 215 19.58 -12.12 -4.13
C GLY A 215 18.61 -12.18 -2.95
N VAL A 216 17.58 -11.33 -2.90
CA VAL A 216 16.54 -11.35 -1.86
C VAL A 216 15.64 -12.58 -1.99
N ALA A 217 15.41 -13.02 -3.21
CA ALA A 217 14.52 -14.15 -3.50
C ALA A 217 15.15 -15.12 -4.50
N GLY A 218 14.84 -16.41 -4.36
CA GLY A 218 15.42 -17.47 -5.19
C GLY A 218 14.82 -17.60 -6.59
N THR A 219 15.30 -18.60 -7.34
CA THR A 219 14.88 -18.91 -8.71
C THR A 219 13.38 -19.16 -8.84
N ALA A 220 12.75 -19.78 -7.83
CA ALA A 220 11.31 -20.01 -7.80
C ALA A 220 10.51 -18.70 -7.88
N TYR A 221 10.94 -17.67 -7.14
CA TYR A 221 10.35 -16.33 -7.23
C TYR A 221 10.61 -15.69 -8.60
N LEU A 222 11.82 -15.79 -9.14
CA LEU A 222 12.14 -15.23 -10.46
C LEU A 222 11.23 -15.79 -11.56
N VAL A 223 11.06 -17.12 -11.61
CA VAL A 223 10.18 -17.78 -12.58
C VAL A 223 8.73 -17.35 -12.36
N THR A 224 8.28 -17.33 -11.10
CA THR A 224 6.91 -16.89 -10.77
C THR A 224 6.66 -15.45 -11.20
N ALA A 225 7.60 -14.53 -10.94
CA ALA A 225 7.51 -13.13 -11.30
C ALA A 225 7.51 -12.92 -12.82
N ALA A 226 8.34 -13.67 -13.55
CA ALA A 226 8.36 -13.62 -15.01
C ALA A 226 7.04 -14.13 -15.62
N VAL A 227 6.54 -15.28 -15.17
CA VAL A 227 5.29 -15.89 -15.68
C VAL A 227 4.09 -15.01 -15.35
N LEU A 228 3.90 -14.65 -14.09
CA LEU A 228 2.79 -13.79 -13.68
C LEU A 228 2.89 -12.40 -14.32
N GLY A 229 4.10 -11.87 -14.46
CA GLY A 229 4.34 -10.59 -15.13
C GLY A 229 3.91 -10.63 -16.59
N ALA A 230 4.30 -11.67 -17.32
CA ALA A 230 3.87 -11.87 -18.71
C ALA A 230 2.34 -12.00 -18.82
N LEU A 231 1.69 -12.75 -17.93
CA LEU A 231 0.23 -12.90 -17.93
C LEU A 231 -0.49 -11.56 -17.68
N VAL A 232 0.00 -10.76 -16.74
CA VAL A 232 -0.55 -9.43 -16.45
C VAL A 232 -0.37 -8.48 -17.64
N LEU A 233 0.78 -8.53 -18.33
CA LEU A 233 1.01 -7.74 -19.54
C LEU A 233 0.07 -8.17 -20.67
N VAL A 234 -0.04 -9.47 -20.95
CA VAL A 234 -0.95 -9.98 -21.99
C VAL A 234 -2.38 -9.54 -21.72
N GLN A 235 -2.87 -9.72 -20.48
CA GLN A 235 -4.23 -9.29 -20.11
C GLN A 235 -4.40 -7.77 -20.20
N GLY A 236 -3.39 -7.00 -19.78
CA GLY A 236 -3.40 -5.54 -19.85
C GLY A 236 -3.53 -5.05 -21.29
N PHE A 237 -2.62 -5.49 -22.16
CA PHE A 237 -2.53 -5.05 -23.56
C PHE A 237 -3.65 -5.59 -24.45
N ALA A 238 -4.24 -6.74 -24.13
CA ALA A 238 -5.41 -7.27 -24.84
C ALA A 238 -6.71 -6.44 -24.58
N GLY A 239 -6.66 -5.48 -23.66
CA GLY A 239 -7.80 -4.71 -23.21
C GLY A 239 -8.08 -3.42 -23.96
N ASP A 240 -9.36 -3.04 -23.99
CA ASP A 240 -9.90 -1.86 -24.69
C ASP A 240 -9.96 -0.58 -23.82
N GLY A 241 -9.62 -0.64 -22.53
CA GLY A 241 -9.79 0.50 -21.62
C GLY A 241 -11.17 0.61 -20.98
N SER A 242 -12.08 -0.32 -21.26
CA SER A 242 -13.44 -0.33 -20.71
C SER A 242 -13.47 -0.54 -19.20
N THR A 243 -14.62 -0.26 -18.59
CA THR A 243 -14.93 -0.60 -17.19
C THR A 243 -14.70 -2.09 -16.90
N LYS A 244 -15.06 -2.97 -17.85
CA LYS A 244 -14.87 -4.42 -17.73
C LYS A 244 -13.38 -4.76 -17.71
N TRP A 245 -12.61 -4.20 -18.64
CA TRP A 245 -11.16 -4.36 -18.66
C TRP A 245 -10.50 -3.88 -17.37
N ALA A 246 -10.83 -2.67 -16.90
CA ALA A 246 -10.26 -2.12 -15.68
C ALA A 246 -10.61 -2.97 -14.45
N ARG A 247 -11.83 -3.51 -14.38
CA ARG A 247 -12.21 -4.45 -13.32
C ARG A 247 -11.37 -5.74 -13.38
N ASN A 248 -11.08 -6.26 -14.57
CA ASN A 248 -10.23 -7.44 -14.74
C ASN A 248 -8.78 -7.17 -14.32
N VAL A 249 -8.18 -6.06 -14.74
CA VAL A 249 -6.84 -5.63 -14.29
C VAL A 249 -6.77 -5.55 -12.77
N PHE A 250 -7.80 -4.95 -12.15
CA PHE A 250 -7.92 -4.89 -10.69
C PHE A 250 -7.99 -6.29 -10.06
N MET A 251 -8.83 -7.20 -10.56
CA MET A 251 -8.94 -8.56 -10.01
C MET A 251 -7.65 -9.35 -10.15
N THR A 252 -6.98 -9.27 -11.31
CA THR A 252 -5.69 -9.93 -11.50
C THR A 252 -4.63 -9.36 -10.56
N SER A 253 -4.59 -8.05 -10.37
CA SER A 253 -3.63 -7.43 -9.46
C SER A 253 -3.82 -7.88 -8.00
N ILE A 254 -5.06 -8.18 -7.56
CA ILE A 254 -5.36 -8.73 -6.23
C ILE A 254 -4.75 -10.11 -6.05
N VAL A 255 -4.72 -10.94 -7.10
CA VAL A 255 -4.15 -12.29 -7.05
C VAL A 255 -2.63 -12.25 -7.24
N TYR A 256 -2.14 -11.35 -8.10
CA TYR A 256 -0.74 -11.19 -8.45
C TYR A 256 0.17 -10.94 -7.24
N LEU A 257 -0.16 -9.95 -6.41
CA LEU A 257 0.72 -9.56 -5.30
C LEU A 257 0.83 -10.62 -4.20
N PRO A 258 -0.25 -11.24 -3.69
CA PRO A 258 -0.14 -12.30 -2.69
C PRO A 258 0.66 -13.50 -3.17
N ILE A 259 0.51 -13.91 -4.44
CA ILE A 259 1.30 -15.03 -4.97
C ILE A 259 2.78 -14.63 -5.03
N LEU A 260 3.10 -13.47 -5.60
CA LEU A 260 4.48 -12.97 -5.63
C LEU A 260 5.10 -12.92 -4.25
N PHE A 261 4.42 -12.27 -3.30
CA PHE A 261 4.94 -12.06 -1.96
C PHE A 261 5.04 -13.38 -1.18
N GLY A 262 4.08 -14.29 -1.35
CA GLY A 262 4.11 -15.63 -0.75
C GLY A 262 5.29 -16.46 -1.26
N VAL A 263 5.53 -16.49 -2.58
CA VAL A 263 6.69 -17.18 -3.16
C VAL A 263 7.99 -16.48 -2.79
N MET A 264 8.00 -15.15 -2.69
CA MET A 264 9.17 -14.38 -2.23
C MET A 264 9.59 -14.87 -0.85
N ILE A 265 8.67 -14.89 0.12
CA ILE A 265 8.93 -15.38 1.48
C ILE A 265 9.35 -16.85 1.48
N ALA A 266 8.65 -17.71 0.72
CA ALA A 266 8.94 -19.15 0.69
C ALA A 266 10.27 -19.51 0.01
N SER A 267 10.78 -18.64 -0.86
CA SER A 267 12.05 -18.82 -1.58
C SER A 267 13.12 -17.82 -1.15
N GLY A 268 12.89 -17.09 -0.06
CA GLY A 268 13.88 -16.20 0.52
C GLY A 268 15.10 -17.01 0.94
N GLN A 269 16.28 -16.52 0.57
CA GLN A 269 17.52 -17.13 1.03
C GLN A 269 17.72 -16.73 2.49
N ALA A 270 17.70 -17.73 3.38
CA ALA A 270 18.09 -17.55 4.78
C ALA A 270 19.60 -17.34 4.90
#